data_AF-A0A7V9P0V6-F1
#
_entry.id   AF-A0A7V9P0V6-F1
#
_cell.length_a   1.000
_cell.length_b   1.000
_cell.length_c   1.000
_cell.angle_alpha   90.00
_cell.angle_beta   90.00
_cell.angle_gamma   90.00
#
_symmetry.space_group_name_H-M   'P 1'
#
loop_
_entity.id
_entity.type
_entity.pdbx_description
1 polymer ?
#
loop_
_entity_poly.entity_id
_entity_poly.type
_entity_poly.pdbx_seq_one_letter_code
_entity_poly.pdbx_strand_id
1 'polypeptide(L)'
;MTPTIDVMEDRIRVYFSSLDEKNIGRIGYVDLDKNDPEKIIHVSKEPVLDLGMDGTFDDNGLIPSSIINHNNKKYLYYHGFQIQKKVRFSLFTGVAISSDNGKTFKRHSKAPLLDRCDEDIFIRSLSCVMKENNLFKIWYNGVNEWTDVKGKQLPVGNIRYIESASEINFSESKIHHCFAPQAHEFSLSRPFVFKHDNLYKMLFSIRLRETDSYIQGYAESKDGKEWLRNDKMLKISESQEEWDKDMICYTSLVTINDKNYLFYNGNGFGATGFGYAEINF
;
A
#
# COMPACT_ATOMS: atom_id res chain seq x y z
N MET A 1 9.12 1.08 -4.27
CA MET A 1 8.85 -0.24 -3.65
C MET A 1 7.67 -0.13 -2.67
N THR A 2 7.00 -1.21 -2.24
CA THR A 2 6.13 -1.15 -1.05
C THR A 2 6.00 -2.51 -0.35
N PRO A 3 6.46 -2.68 0.90
CA PRO A 3 6.38 -3.96 1.58
C PRO A 3 4.92 -4.33 1.87
N THR A 4 4.47 -5.46 1.32
CA THR A 4 3.13 -6.00 1.53
C THR A 4 3.26 -7.37 2.18
N ILE A 5 2.84 -7.44 3.45
CA ILE A 5 3.15 -8.57 4.33
C ILE A 5 2.04 -9.63 4.24
N ASP A 6 2.44 -10.89 4.15
CA ASP A 6 1.61 -12.08 4.24
C ASP A 6 2.21 -13.01 5.29
N VAL A 7 1.48 -13.20 6.39
CA VAL A 7 1.91 -14.08 7.47
C VAL A 7 1.59 -15.51 7.09
N MET A 8 2.64 -16.28 6.82
CA MET A 8 2.52 -17.70 6.55
C MET A 8 2.60 -18.49 7.88
N GLU A 9 2.38 -19.79 7.79
CA GLU A 9 2.49 -20.69 8.94
C GLU A 9 3.90 -20.65 9.55
N ASP A 10 4.91 -20.75 8.69
CA ASP A 10 6.33 -20.96 9.03
C ASP A 10 7.21 -19.72 8.86
N ARG A 11 6.73 -18.67 8.21
CA ARG A 11 7.55 -17.50 7.81
C ARG A 11 6.72 -16.24 7.62
N ILE A 12 7.41 -15.11 7.49
CA ILE A 12 6.82 -13.85 7.03
C ILE A 12 7.18 -13.71 5.55
N ARG A 13 6.18 -13.63 4.67
CA ARG A 13 6.43 -13.30 3.26
C ARG A 13 6.18 -11.82 3.04
N VAL A 14 7.17 -11.11 2.52
CA VAL A 14 7.04 -9.71 2.13
C VAL A 14 7.08 -9.63 0.62
N TYR A 15 5.93 -9.30 0.01
CA TYR A 15 5.87 -8.95 -1.40
C TYR A 15 6.35 -7.52 -1.59
N PHE A 16 7.15 -7.32 -2.62
CA PHE A 16 7.70 -6.02 -2.96
C PHE A 16 7.90 -5.91 -4.47
N SER A 17 8.12 -4.69 -4.95
CA SER A 17 8.50 -4.47 -6.34
C SER A 17 9.97 -4.17 -6.47
N SER A 18 10.67 -4.99 -7.26
CA SER A 18 12.00 -4.68 -7.76
C SER A 18 11.88 -3.89 -9.06
N LEU A 19 12.75 -2.89 -9.22
CA LEU A 19 12.82 -2.08 -10.43
C LEU A 19 13.88 -2.66 -11.37
N ASP A 20 13.57 -2.72 -12.67
CA ASP A 20 14.58 -2.97 -13.69
C ASP A 20 15.38 -1.69 -14.03
N GLU A 21 16.33 -1.82 -14.97
CA GLU A 21 17.16 -0.72 -15.49
C GLU A 21 16.38 0.47 -16.08
N LYS A 22 15.10 0.28 -16.41
CA LYS A 22 14.19 1.33 -16.91
C LYS A 22 13.27 1.88 -15.81
N ASN A 23 13.49 1.49 -14.55
CA ASN A 23 12.63 1.79 -13.41
C ASN A 23 11.22 1.20 -13.52
N ILE A 24 11.06 0.07 -14.23
CA ILE A 24 9.78 -0.62 -14.35
C ILE A 24 9.71 -1.73 -13.30
N GLY A 25 8.73 -1.60 -12.40
CA GLY A 25 8.56 -2.49 -11.25
C GLY A 25 7.87 -3.81 -11.58
N ARG A 26 8.39 -4.93 -11.07
CA ARG A 26 7.72 -6.25 -11.08
C ARG A 26 7.65 -6.81 -9.67
N ILE A 27 6.60 -7.60 -9.39
CA ILE A 27 6.36 -8.06 -8.02
C ILE A 27 7.09 -9.37 -7.78
N GLY A 28 7.98 -9.38 -6.80
CA GLY A 28 8.60 -10.56 -6.22
C GLY A 28 8.28 -10.66 -4.72
N TYR A 29 8.99 -11.53 -4.01
CA TYR A 29 8.92 -11.61 -2.56
C TYR A 29 10.23 -12.04 -1.92
N VAL A 30 10.34 -11.73 -0.63
CA VAL A 30 11.32 -12.32 0.28
C VAL A 30 10.57 -13.02 1.41
N ASP A 31 11.06 -14.17 1.81
CA ASP A 31 10.61 -14.90 3.00
C ASP A 31 11.61 -14.66 4.13
N LEU A 32 11.10 -14.27 5.28
CA LEU A 32 11.85 -13.97 6.51
C LEU A 32 11.46 -14.96 7.61
N ASP A 33 12.41 -15.26 8.50
CA ASP A 33 12.13 -16.07 9.68
C ASP A 33 11.12 -15.35 10.58
N LYS A 34 10.11 -16.09 11.04
CA LYS A 34 9.02 -15.54 11.83
C LYS A 34 9.46 -15.15 13.24
N ASN A 35 10.51 -15.79 13.76
CA ASN A 35 11.07 -15.52 15.07
C ASN A 35 12.21 -14.50 15.03
N ASP A 36 12.79 -14.29 13.84
CA ASP A 36 13.89 -13.35 13.60
C ASP A 36 13.78 -12.77 12.18
N PRO A 37 13.00 -11.67 11.99
CA PRO A 37 12.75 -11.12 10.66
C PRO A 37 14.00 -10.57 9.94
N GLU A 38 15.14 -10.42 10.61
CA GLU A 38 16.42 -10.09 9.94
C GLU A 38 16.92 -11.26 9.08
N LYS A 39 16.56 -12.48 9.45
CA LYS A 39 17.02 -13.69 8.77
C LYS A 39 16.18 -13.98 7.52
N ILE A 40 16.78 -13.71 6.37
CA ILE A 40 16.21 -14.06 5.06
C ILE A 40 16.29 -15.59 4.85
N ILE A 41 15.12 -16.22 4.66
CA ILE A 41 14.98 -17.65 4.33
C ILE A 41 15.09 -17.87 2.83
N HIS A 42 14.40 -17.05 2.04
CA HIS A 42 14.32 -17.22 0.60
C HIS A 42 14.03 -15.89 -0.10
N VAL A 43 14.53 -15.72 -1.31
CA VAL A 43 14.19 -14.60 -2.20
C VAL A 43 13.69 -15.18 -3.51
N SER A 44 12.54 -14.71 -4.00
CA SER A 44 12.03 -15.12 -5.31
C SER A 44 13.02 -14.75 -6.41
N LYS A 45 13.43 -15.72 -7.23
CA LYS A 45 14.35 -15.49 -8.35
C LYS A 45 13.69 -14.82 -9.55
N GLU A 46 12.41 -15.12 -9.75
CA GLU A 46 11.58 -14.61 -10.83
C GLU A 46 10.40 -13.83 -10.23
N PRO A 47 9.84 -12.84 -10.95
CA PRO A 47 8.65 -12.14 -10.51
C PRO A 47 7.46 -13.12 -10.39
N VAL A 48 6.72 -13.02 -9.29
CA VAL A 48 5.46 -13.77 -9.10
C VAL A 48 4.29 -13.13 -9.85
N LEU A 49 4.44 -11.86 -10.23
CA LEU A 49 3.58 -11.14 -11.16
C LEU A 49 4.43 -10.20 -12.02
N ASP A 50 4.55 -10.54 -13.31
CA ASP A 50 5.21 -9.74 -14.34
C ASP A 50 4.21 -8.76 -14.98
N LEU A 51 4.64 -7.85 -15.86
CA LEU A 51 3.84 -6.79 -16.50
C LEU A 51 2.58 -7.28 -17.23
N GLY A 52 1.65 -6.34 -17.43
CA GLY A 52 0.52 -6.52 -18.31
C GLY A 52 0.91 -6.56 -19.79
N MET A 53 -0.10 -6.72 -20.65
CA MET A 53 0.13 -6.58 -22.09
C MET A 53 0.27 -5.10 -22.44
N ASP A 54 1.00 -4.76 -23.50
CA ASP A 54 1.09 -3.38 -23.99
C ASP A 54 -0.29 -2.71 -24.09
N GLY A 55 -0.43 -1.56 -23.44
CA GLY A 55 -1.68 -0.79 -23.38
C GLY A 55 -2.64 -1.20 -22.25
N THR A 56 -2.39 -2.25 -21.46
CA THR A 56 -3.15 -2.50 -20.23
C THR A 56 -2.74 -1.54 -19.13
N PHE A 57 -3.54 -1.45 -18.07
CA PHE A 57 -3.35 -0.46 -17.00
C PHE A 57 -2.05 -0.62 -16.20
N ASP A 58 -1.36 -1.72 -16.40
CA ASP A 58 -0.25 -2.23 -15.62
C ASP A 58 0.91 -2.70 -16.52
N ASP A 59 0.99 -2.11 -17.71
CA ASP A 59 2.01 -2.37 -18.72
C ASP A 59 3.36 -1.70 -18.40
N ASN A 60 3.37 -0.65 -17.56
CA ASN A 60 4.57 0.12 -17.25
C ASN A 60 4.91 0.15 -15.75
N GLY A 61 4.70 -0.97 -15.07
CA GLY A 61 5.18 -1.22 -13.72
C GLY A 61 4.08 -1.58 -12.73
N LEU A 62 4.46 -2.33 -11.72
CA LEU A 62 3.57 -2.91 -10.71
C LEU A 62 4.08 -2.59 -9.31
N ILE A 63 3.17 -2.34 -8.36
CA ILE A 63 3.49 -2.23 -6.92
C ILE A 63 2.47 -2.99 -6.08
N PRO A 64 2.86 -3.96 -5.23
CA PRO A 64 1.92 -4.66 -4.37
C PRO A 64 1.31 -3.71 -3.33
N SER A 65 0.04 -3.97 -2.98
CA SER A 65 -0.71 -3.07 -2.12
C SER A 65 -1.32 -3.69 -0.90
N SER A 66 -2.02 -4.79 -1.08
CA SER A 66 -2.67 -5.48 0.02
C SER A 66 -2.80 -6.94 -0.36
N ILE A 67 -2.81 -7.81 0.62
CA ILE A 67 -3.03 -9.22 0.40
C ILE A 67 -4.00 -9.77 1.45
N ILE A 68 -4.96 -10.56 0.99
CA ILE A 68 -5.88 -11.27 1.86
C ILE A 68 -5.94 -12.74 1.48
N ASN A 69 -6.23 -13.56 2.49
CA ASN A 69 -6.52 -14.98 2.33
C ASN A 69 -8.05 -15.17 2.38
N HIS A 70 -8.64 -15.74 1.34
CA HIS A 70 -10.07 -15.99 1.27
C HIS A 70 -10.36 -17.24 0.43
N ASN A 71 -11.22 -18.15 0.92
CA ASN A 71 -11.64 -19.36 0.20
C ASN A 71 -10.45 -20.17 -0.39
N ASN A 72 -9.43 -20.42 0.43
CA ASN A 72 -8.20 -21.13 0.05
C ASN A 72 -7.41 -20.51 -1.11
N LYS A 73 -7.61 -19.21 -1.37
CA LYS A 73 -6.86 -18.42 -2.36
C LYS A 73 -6.25 -17.21 -1.71
N LYS A 74 -5.16 -16.71 -2.30
CA LYS A 74 -4.61 -15.40 -1.97
C LYS A 74 -5.02 -14.39 -3.02
N TYR A 75 -5.46 -13.22 -2.58
CA TYR A 75 -5.80 -12.10 -3.45
C TYR A 75 -4.78 -11.00 -3.18
N LEU A 76 -3.84 -10.85 -4.11
CA LEU A 76 -2.85 -9.78 -4.08
C LEU A 76 -3.40 -8.60 -4.88
N TYR A 77 -3.80 -7.56 -4.17
CA TYR A 77 -4.09 -6.27 -4.76
C TYR A 77 -2.77 -5.57 -5.09
N TYR A 78 -2.75 -4.88 -6.22
CA TYR A 78 -1.57 -4.18 -6.71
C TYR A 78 -1.97 -2.94 -7.49
N HIS A 79 -1.00 -2.05 -7.66
CA HIS A 79 -1.13 -0.87 -8.50
C HIS A 79 -0.40 -1.09 -9.81
N GLY A 80 -1.08 -0.81 -10.92
CA GLY A 80 -0.50 -0.75 -12.26
C GLY A 80 -0.27 0.69 -12.70
N PHE A 81 0.85 0.93 -13.37
CA PHE A 81 1.23 2.24 -13.89
C PHE A 81 1.12 2.28 -15.41
N GLN A 82 0.61 3.41 -15.92
CA GLN A 82 0.72 3.80 -17.32
C GLN A 82 1.45 5.14 -17.44
N ILE A 83 2.34 5.26 -18.41
CA ILE A 83 2.97 6.55 -18.74
C ILE A 83 1.97 7.41 -19.52
N GLN A 84 1.88 8.68 -19.16
CA GLN A 84 0.97 9.64 -19.78
C GLN A 84 1.74 10.78 -20.47
N LYS A 85 1.13 11.40 -21.48
CA LYS A 85 1.77 12.50 -22.24
C LYS A 85 1.58 13.88 -21.58
N LYS A 86 0.41 14.13 -20.98
CA LYS A 86 0.05 15.45 -20.40
C LYS A 86 0.24 15.51 -18.89
N VAL A 87 0.01 14.40 -18.21
CA VAL A 87 0.35 14.20 -16.79
C VAL A 87 1.46 13.15 -16.73
N ARG A 88 2.13 13.00 -15.58
CA ARG A 88 3.30 12.12 -15.47
C ARG A 88 2.95 10.64 -15.63
N PHE A 89 1.84 10.21 -15.03
CA PHE A 89 1.40 8.81 -15.06
C PHE A 89 -0.10 8.71 -14.70
N SER A 90 -0.69 7.56 -15.00
CA SER A 90 -1.94 7.10 -14.39
C SER A 90 -1.65 5.88 -13.51
N LEU A 91 -2.41 5.75 -12.43
CA LEU A 91 -2.27 4.68 -11.45
C LEU A 91 -3.64 4.04 -11.22
N PHE A 92 -3.70 2.72 -11.39
CA PHE A 92 -4.93 1.95 -11.24
C PHE A 92 -4.73 0.77 -10.31
N THR A 93 -5.80 0.32 -9.66
CA THR A 93 -5.74 -0.88 -8.82
C THR A 93 -6.19 -2.10 -9.61
N GLY A 94 -5.40 -3.16 -9.56
CA GLY A 94 -5.75 -4.51 -10.01
C GLY A 94 -5.77 -5.52 -8.86
N VAL A 95 -6.16 -6.77 -9.18
CA VAL A 95 -5.98 -7.92 -8.30
C VAL A 95 -5.46 -9.12 -9.07
N ALA A 96 -4.52 -9.83 -8.47
CA ALA A 96 -4.02 -11.09 -8.95
C ALA A 96 -4.29 -12.18 -7.91
N ILE A 97 -4.61 -13.38 -8.39
CA ILE A 97 -5.10 -14.48 -7.56
C ILE A 97 -4.07 -15.60 -7.61
N SER A 98 -3.71 -16.11 -6.43
CA SER A 98 -2.89 -17.31 -6.28
C SER A 98 -3.74 -18.45 -5.71
N SER A 99 -3.57 -19.63 -6.30
CA SER A 99 -4.11 -20.91 -5.82
C SER A 99 -2.99 -21.84 -5.32
N ASP A 100 -1.74 -21.37 -5.28
CA ASP A 100 -0.55 -22.15 -4.92
C ASP A 100 0.21 -21.55 -3.72
N ASN A 101 -0.56 -20.94 -2.81
CA ASN A 101 -0.08 -20.32 -1.58
C ASN A 101 0.92 -19.19 -1.81
N GLY A 102 0.69 -18.37 -2.84
CA GLY A 102 1.45 -17.17 -3.14
C GLY A 102 2.79 -17.42 -3.85
N LYS A 103 2.98 -18.60 -4.45
CA LYS A 103 4.16 -18.89 -5.27
C LYS A 103 4.05 -18.27 -6.65
N THR A 104 2.85 -18.27 -7.23
CA THR A 104 2.55 -17.59 -8.50
C THR A 104 1.20 -16.89 -8.42
N PHE A 105 1.04 -15.82 -9.20
CA PHE A 105 -0.21 -15.08 -9.28
C PHE A 105 -0.68 -14.96 -10.73
N LYS A 106 -2.00 -15.06 -10.94
CA LYS A 106 -2.63 -14.76 -12.22
C LYS A 106 -3.54 -13.55 -12.05
N ARG A 107 -3.41 -12.56 -12.94
CA ARG A 107 -4.31 -11.41 -12.98
C ARG A 107 -5.76 -11.88 -13.10
N HIS A 108 -6.64 -11.28 -12.31
CA HIS A 108 -8.08 -11.54 -12.42
C HIS A 108 -8.67 -10.95 -13.72
N SER A 109 -8.21 -9.75 -14.10
CA SER A 109 -8.68 -9.02 -15.28
C SER A 109 -7.52 -8.29 -15.97
N LYS A 110 -7.67 -8.02 -17.27
CA LYS A 110 -6.79 -7.11 -18.03
C LYS A 110 -7.16 -5.64 -17.84
N ALA A 111 -8.37 -5.38 -17.36
CA ALA A 111 -8.83 -4.05 -16.98
C ALA A 111 -8.62 -3.83 -15.46
N PRO A 112 -8.53 -2.58 -14.99
CA PRO A 112 -8.48 -2.27 -13.56
C PRO A 112 -9.64 -2.89 -12.80
N LEU A 113 -9.38 -3.29 -11.56
CA LEU A 113 -10.39 -3.69 -10.59
C LEU A 113 -11.13 -2.47 -10.03
N LEU A 114 -10.37 -1.42 -9.69
CA LEU A 114 -10.90 -0.16 -9.17
C LEU A 114 -10.42 0.97 -10.10
N ASP A 115 -11.24 1.26 -11.11
CA ASP A 115 -11.04 2.38 -12.03
C ASP A 115 -11.66 3.67 -11.47
N ARG A 116 -11.30 4.80 -12.08
CA ARG A 116 -11.78 6.14 -11.79
C ARG A 116 -13.31 6.21 -11.81
N CYS A 117 -13.85 7.12 -11.01
CA CYS A 117 -15.26 7.49 -11.02
C CYS A 117 -15.38 9.01 -10.86
N ASP A 118 -16.60 9.56 -10.95
CA ASP A 118 -16.84 11.00 -10.84
C ASP A 118 -16.36 11.61 -9.52
N GLU A 119 -16.31 10.80 -8.46
CA GLU A 119 -15.82 11.22 -7.15
C GLU A 119 -14.30 11.05 -7.01
N ASP A 120 -13.67 10.18 -7.82
CA ASP A 120 -12.23 9.85 -7.83
C ASP A 120 -11.68 9.86 -9.26
N ILE A 121 -11.49 11.05 -9.80
CA ILE A 121 -11.34 11.24 -11.25
C ILE A 121 -9.95 10.92 -11.79
N PHE A 122 -8.92 10.85 -10.93
CA PHE A 122 -7.54 10.60 -11.38
C PHE A 122 -6.95 9.29 -10.88
N ILE A 123 -7.05 8.99 -9.58
CA ILE A 123 -6.42 7.82 -8.98
C ILE A 123 -7.32 7.24 -7.89
N ARG A 124 -7.43 5.91 -7.87
CA ARG A 124 -7.99 5.11 -6.78
C ARG A 124 -7.00 4.02 -6.41
N SER A 125 -6.17 4.30 -5.41
CA SER A 125 -5.04 3.47 -4.98
C SER A 125 -5.41 2.68 -3.73
N LEU A 126 -5.95 1.47 -3.95
CA LEU A 126 -6.34 0.54 -2.88
C LEU A 126 -5.11 0.10 -2.10
N SER A 127 -5.09 0.40 -0.80
CA SER A 127 -3.91 0.23 0.04
C SER A 127 -4.12 -0.77 1.17
N CYS A 128 -5.36 -0.98 1.63
CA CYS A 128 -5.67 -1.94 2.67
C CYS A 128 -7.04 -2.55 2.45
N VAL A 129 -7.11 -3.88 2.51
CA VAL A 129 -8.35 -4.65 2.51
C VAL A 129 -8.40 -5.49 3.76
N MET A 130 -9.53 -5.45 4.45
CA MET A 130 -9.79 -6.25 5.63
C MET A 130 -11.12 -6.98 5.44
N LYS A 131 -11.13 -8.31 5.64
CA LYS A 131 -12.37 -9.08 5.68
C LYS A 131 -12.90 -9.11 7.11
N GLU A 132 -14.14 -8.66 7.30
CA GLU A 132 -14.82 -8.67 8.59
C GLU A 132 -16.34 -8.79 8.40
N ASN A 133 -17.01 -9.60 9.23
CA ASN A 133 -18.48 -9.71 9.25
C ASN A 133 -19.09 -9.92 7.86
N ASN A 134 -18.45 -10.77 7.04
CA ASN A 134 -18.79 -11.06 5.64
C ASN A 134 -18.67 -9.89 4.66
N LEU A 135 -18.06 -8.78 5.07
CA LEU A 135 -17.73 -7.65 4.21
C LEU A 135 -16.22 -7.55 4.00
N PHE A 136 -15.85 -7.06 2.84
CA PHE A 136 -14.53 -6.54 2.54
C PHE A 136 -14.58 -5.04 2.77
N LYS A 137 -13.80 -4.59 3.73
CA LYS A 137 -13.57 -3.18 4.06
C LYS A 137 -12.32 -2.73 3.35
N ILE A 138 -12.41 -1.65 2.58
CA ILE A 138 -11.31 -1.19 1.74
C ILE A 138 -11.00 0.27 2.08
N TRP A 139 -9.76 0.52 2.48
CA TRP A 139 -9.22 1.87 2.60
C TRP A 139 -8.26 2.14 1.45
N TYR A 140 -8.46 3.28 0.81
CA TYR A 140 -7.74 3.63 -0.40
C TYR A 140 -7.44 5.13 -0.47
N ASN A 141 -6.48 5.46 -1.31
CA ASN A 141 -6.17 6.84 -1.63
C ASN A 141 -6.95 7.29 -2.87
N GLY A 142 -7.75 8.35 -2.71
CA GLY A 142 -8.52 8.96 -3.78
C GLY A 142 -7.93 10.32 -4.20
N VAL A 143 -7.79 10.55 -5.50
CA VAL A 143 -7.15 11.75 -6.07
C VAL A 143 -8.08 12.42 -7.07
N ASN A 144 -8.33 13.72 -6.83
CA ASN A 144 -9.14 14.58 -7.70
C ASN A 144 -8.41 15.84 -8.17
N GLU A 145 -7.18 16.06 -7.71
CA GLU A 145 -6.44 17.28 -7.98
C GLU A 145 -4.96 16.94 -8.17
N TRP A 146 -4.29 17.74 -8.99
CA TRP A 146 -2.85 17.81 -9.11
C TRP A 146 -2.40 19.19 -8.64
N THR A 147 -1.29 19.25 -7.91
CA THR A 147 -0.72 20.49 -7.40
C THR A 147 0.75 20.60 -7.79
N ASP A 148 1.23 21.82 -8.06
CA ASP A 148 2.65 22.06 -8.28
C ASP A 148 3.36 22.15 -6.93
N VAL A 149 4.38 21.32 -6.75
CA VAL A 149 5.32 21.40 -5.63
C VAL A 149 6.72 21.44 -6.21
N LYS A 150 7.39 22.59 -6.05
CA LYS A 150 8.77 22.79 -6.53
C LYS A 150 8.92 22.48 -8.04
N GLY A 151 7.94 22.89 -8.86
CA GLY A 151 7.96 22.69 -10.31
C GLY A 151 7.60 21.27 -10.77
N LYS A 152 7.09 20.42 -9.87
CA LYS A 152 6.63 19.06 -10.17
C LYS A 152 5.13 18.97 -9.94
N GLN A 153 4.41 18.48 -10.94
CA GLN A 153 2.99 18.15 -10.80
C GLN A 153 2.82 16.84 -10.01
N LEU A 154 2.15 16.92 -8.86
CA LEU A 154 1.98 15.80 -7.94
C LEU A 154 0.50 15.63 -7.55
N PRO A 155 0.03 14.39 -7.36
CA PRO A 155 -1.37 14.13 -7.02
C PRO A 155 -1.68 14.55 -5.57
N VAL A 156 -2.85 15.16 -5.37
CA VAL A 156 -3.40 15.51 -4.05
C VAL A 156 -4.29 14.37 -3.57
N GLY A 157 -3.72 13.51 -2.73
CA GLY A 157 -4.37 12.33 -2.21
C GLY A 157 -5.16 12.57 -0.92
N ASN A 158 -6.34 11.96 -0.84
CA ASN A 158 -7.20 11.90 0.35
C ASN A 158 -7.42 10.44 0.76
N ILE A 159 -7.80 10.19 2.01
CA ILE A 159 -8.12 8.82 2.47
C ILE A 159 -9.63 8.60 2.39
N ARG A 160 -10.01 7.50 1.75
CA ARG A 160 -11.39 7.10 1.49
C ARG A 160 -11.63 5.66 1.86
N TYR A 161 -12.90 5.33 1.96
CA TYR A 161 -13.39 4.04 2.38
C TYR A 161 -14.55 3.55 1.50
N ILE A 162 -14.56 2.26 1.21
CA ILE A 162 -15.68 1.54 0.60
C ILE A 162 -15.87 0.17 1.24
N GLU A 163 -17.08 -0.37 1.15
CA GLU A 163 -17.44 -1.73 1.55
C GLU A 163 -17.91 -2.54 0.34
N SER A 164 -17.61 -3.83 0.35
CA SER A 164 -18.16 -4.77 -0.63
C SER A 164 -18.44 -6.14 -0.02
N ALA A 165 -19.40 -6.85 -0.57
CA ALA A 165 -19.63 -8.27 -0.29
C ALA A 165 -18.68 -9.21 -1.07
N SER A 166 -17.87 -8.65 -1.98
CA SER A 166 -16.94 -9.40 -2.83
C SER A 166 -15.53 -8.83 -2.72
N GLU A 167 -14.54 -9.73 -2.78
CA GLU A 167 -13.13 -9.40 -2.85
C GLU A 167 -12.69 -8.83 -4.22
N ILE A 168 -13.55 -8.92 -5.24
CA ILE A 168 -13.23 -8.55 -6.63
C ILE A 168 -14.31 -7.72 -7.33
N ASN A 169 -15.34 -7.25 -6.63
CA ASN A 169 -16.33 -6.35 -7.22
C ASN A 169 -16.62 -5.19 -6.29
N PHE A 170 -16.34 -3.96 -6.73
CA PHE A 170 -16.47 -2.73 -5.96
C PHE A 170 -17.34 -1.67 -6.65
N SER A 171 -18.02 -2.02 -7.75
CA SER A 171 -18.71 -1.03 -8.60
C SER A 171 -19.91 -0.36 -7.93
N GLU A 172 -20.58 -1.05 -7.01
CA GLU A 172 -21.78 -0.55 -6.30
C GLU A 172 -21.44 0.08 -4.96
N SER A 173 -20.15 0.12 -4.59
CA SER A 173 -19.75 0.58 -3.27
C SER A 173 -19.90 2.09 -3.12
N LYS A 174 -20.57 2.51 -2.05
CA LYS A 174 -20.67 3.93 -1.68
C LYS A 174 -19.35 4.42 -1.10
N ILE A 175 -18.81 5.49 -1.69
CA ILE A 175 -17.59 6.13 -1.21
C ILE A 175 -17.88 6.92 0.06
N HIS A 176 -17.03 6.71 1.07
CA HIS A 176 -16.98 7.49 2.29
C HIS A 176 -15.63 8.23 2.38
N HIS A 177 -15.66 9.52 2.72
CA HIS A 177 -14.47 10.35 2.86
C HIS A 177 -14.00 10.34 4.31
N CYS A 178 -12.86 9.70 4.59
CA CYS A 178 -12.36 9.60 5.95
C CYS A 178 -11.72 10.92 6.40
N PHE A 179 -10.68 11.38 5.70
CA PHE A 179 -10.06 12.69 5.96
C PHE A 179 -9.11 13.14 4.84
N ALA A 180 -8.86 14.45 4.82
CA ALA A 180 -8.05 15.18 3.85
C ALA A 180 -6.71 15.65 4.45
N PRO A 181 -5.72 16.04 3.61
CA PRO A 181 -4.49 16.67 4.08
C PRO A 181 -4.74 17.94 4.90
N GLN A 182 -3.86 18.22 5.87
CA GLN A 182 -3.82 19.50 6.59
C GLN A 182 -3.06 20.58 5.80
N ALA A 183 -3.09 21.83 6.27
CA ALA A 183 -2.57 22.99 5.51
C ALA A 183 -1.07 22.89 5.10
N HIS A 184 -0.22 22.27 5.93
CA HIS A 184 1.21 22.08 5.66
C HIS A 184 1.51 20.82 4.83
N GLU A 185 0.47 20.04 4.53
CA GLU A 185 0.50 18.81 3.76
C GLU A 185 -0.10 19.07 2.37
N PHE A 186 0.08 18.14 1.47
CA PHE A 186 -0.64 18.19 0.20
C PHE A 186 -1.16 16.84 -0.29
N SER A 187 -0.72 15.72 0.31
CA SER A 187 -1.23 14.41 -0.06
C SER A 187 -1.12 13.45 1.10
N LEU A 188 -2.19 12.70 1.33
CA LEU A 188 -2.19 11.49 2.14
C LEU A 188 -2.12 10.27 1.21
N SER A 189 -1.50 9.18 1.64
CA SER A 189 -1.38 7.96 0.84
C SER A 189 -1.14 6.73 1.71
N ARG A 190 -1.28 5.54 1.12
CA ARG A 190 -1.04 4.24 1.76
C ARG A 190 -1.71 4.10 3.16
N PRO A 191 -3.04 4.28 3.28
CA PRO A 191 -3.71 3.91 4.52
C PRO A 191 -3.54 2.41 4.76
N PHE A 192 -2.96 2.06 5.91
CA PHE A 192 -2.82 0.71 6.43
C PHE A 192 -3.64 0.60 7.72
N VAL A 193 -4.71 -0.19 7.69
CA VAL A 193 -5.64 -0.34 8.81
C VAL A 193 -5.47 -1.69 9.47
N PHE A 194 -5.41 -1.69 10.79
CA PHE A 194 -5.34 -2.88 11.63
C PHE A 194 -6.20 -2.70 12.88
N LYS A 195 -6.37 -3.77 13.64
CA LYS A 195 -7.12 -3.75 14.90
C LYS A 195 -6.22 -3.93 16.10
N HIS A 196 -6.49 -3.15 17.14
CA HIS A 196 -5.82 -3.23 18.43
C HIS A 196 -6.72 -2.61 19.49
N ASP A 197 -6.81 -3.19 20.69
CA ASP A 197 -7.67 -2.72 21.80
C ASP A 197 -9.12 -2.42 21.41
N ASN A 198 -9.72 -3.29 20.58
CA ASN A 198 -11.08 -3.13 20.05
C ASN A 198 -11.31 -1.86 19.20
N LEU A 199 -10.25 -1.19 18.77
CA LEU A 199 -10.30 -0.05 17.85
C LEU A 199 -9.71 -0.43 16.50
N TYR A 200 -10.16 0.29 15.47
CA TYR A 200 -9.40 0.41 14.23
C TYR A 200 -8.30 1.44 14.43
N LYS A 201 -7.09 1.09 14.02
CA LYS A 201 -5.94 1.99 13.97
C LYS A 201 -5.50 2.09 12.51
N MET A 202 -5.13 3.29 12.08
CA MET A 202 -4.65 3.56 10.73
C MET A 202 -3.28 4.20 10.80
N LEU A 203 -2.34 3.64 10.04
CA LEU A 203 -1.09 4.29 9.66
C LEU A 203 -1.24 4.80 8.23
N PHE A 204 -0.70 5.97 7.93
CA PHE A 204 -0.74 6.51 6.56
C PHE A 204 0.46 7.42 6.33
N SER A 205 0.84 7.57 5.06
CA SER A 205 1.95 8.44 4.66
C SER A 205 1.44 9.83 4.31
N ILE A 206 2.00 10.83 4.98
CA ILE A 206 1.71 12.25 4.81
C ILE A 206 2.83 12.86 3.96
N ARG A 207 2.48 13.57 2.89
CA ARG A 207 3.45 14.28 2.06
C ARG A 207 3.39 15.78 2.35
N LEU A 208 4.55 16.33 2.72
CA LEU A 208 4.70 17.72 3.18
C LEU A 208 4.94 18.67 2.02
N ARG A 209 4.26 19.82 2.03
CA ARG A 209 4.33 20.80 0.94
C ARG A 209 5.69 21.48 0.83
N GLU A 210 6.29 21.80 1.97
CA GLU A 210 7.53 22.58 2.02
C GLU A 210 8.76 21.77 1.64
N THR A 211 8.81 20.51 2.06
CA THR A 211 9.98 19.64 1.89
C THR A 211 9.85 18.72 0.68
N ASP A 212 8.63 18.37 0.26
CA ASP A 212 8.35 17.22 -0.63
C ASP A 212 8.83 15.88 -0.03
N SER A 213 8.90 15.79 1.31
CA SER A 213 9.21 14.56 2.04
C SER A 213 7.96 13.86 2.54
N TYR A 214 8.11 12.61 2.97
CA TYR A 214 7.07 11.85 3.64
C TYR A 214 7.36 11.74 5.13
N ILE A 215 6.30 11.88 5.92
CA ILE A 215 6.25 11.49 7.32
C ILE A 215 5.08 10.52 7.52
N GLN A 216 5.01 9.92 8.71
CA GLN A 216 3.98 8.95 9.04
C GLN A 216 2.92 9.53 9.96
N GLY A 217 1.67 9.32 9.60
CA GLY A 217 0.49 9.73 10.34
C GLY A 217 -0.17 8.56 11.05
N TYR A 218 -1.01 8.90 12.02
CA TYR A 218 -1.74 7.93 12.83
C TYR A 218 -3.16 8.40 13.12
N ALA A 219 -4.13 7.50 13.08
CA ALA A 219 -5.51 7.78 13.45
C ALA A 219 -6.20 6.56 14.07
N GLU A 220 -7.23 6.80 14.87
CA GLU A 220 -8.05 5.77 15.51
C GLU A 220 -9.52 5.92 15.14
N SER A 221 -10.25 4.81 15.11
CA SER A 221 -11.67 4.78 14.80
C SER A 221 -12.37 3.63 15.52
N LYS A 222 -13.65 3.83 15.85
CA LYS A 222 -14.51 2.77 16.41
C LYS A 222 -15.21 1.95 15.32
N ASP A 223 -15.43 2.52 14.15
CA ASP A 223 -16.20 1.92 13.06
C ASP A 223 -15.39 1.70 11.76
N GLY A 224 -14.20 2.27 11.68
CA GLY A 224 -13.31 2.26 10.52
C GLY A 224 -13.65 3.31 9.47
N LYS A 225 -14.63 4.18 9.72
CA LYS A 225 -15.14 5.20 8.78
C LYS A 225 -14.81 6.59 9.27
N GLU A 226 -15.17 6.90 10.51
CA GLU A 226 -14.91 8.17 11.17
C GLU A 226 -13.64 8.08 12.01
N TRP A 227 -12.67 8.97 11.77
CA TRP A 227 -11.32 8.85 12.34
C TRP A 227 -10.94 10.05 13.20
N LEU A 228 -10.34 9.77 14.35
CA LEU A 228 -9.64 10.76 15.16
C LEU A 228 -8.14 10.67 14.89
N ARG A 229 -7.61 11.65 14.15
CA ARG A 229 -6.19 11.73 13.79
C ARG A 229 -5.34 12.21 14.98
N ASN A 230 -4.26 11.50 15.28
CA ASN A 230 -3.31 11.84 16.34
C ASN A 230 -1.89 11.36 15.97
N ASP A 231 -1.22 12.08 15.07
CA ASP A 231 0.07 11.67 14.50
C ASP A 231 1.18 11.51 15.56
N LYS A 232 1.09 12.24 16.68
CA LYS A 232 2.08 12.18 17.79
C LYS A 232 2.13 10.84 18.51
N MET A 233 1.12 9.99 18.34
CA MET A 233 1.10 8.65 18.93
C MET A 233 2.12 7.72 18.30
N LEU A 234 2.40 7.90 17.01
CA LEU A 234 3.38 7.07 16.32
C LEU A 234 4.78 7.61 16.58
N LYS A 235 5.54 6.91 17.42
CA LYS A 235 6.93 7.24 17.73
C LYS A 235 7.88 6.50 16.79
N ILE A 236 7.85 6.85 15.51
CA ILE A 236 8.84 6.41 14.53
C ILE A 236 9.56 7.64 13.98
N SER A 237 10.87 7.54 13.81
CA SER A 237 11.71 8.57 13.20
C SER A 237 12.69 7.91 12.26
N GLU A 238 13.21 8.68 11.31
CA GLU A 238 14.31 8.27 10.45
C GLU A 238 15.48 7.78 11.30
N SER A 239 16.15 6.73 10.85
CA SER A 239 17.35 6.25 11.53
C SER A 239 18.53 7.18 11.25
N GLN A 240 19.64 7.00 11.97
CA GLN A 240 20.90 7.67 11.64
C GLN A 240 21.66 6.97 10.49
N GLU A 241 21.12 5.87 9.96
CA GLU A 241 21.72 5.09 8.89
C GLU A 241 21.35 5.64 7.50
N GLU A 242 22.24 5.44 6.53
CA GLU A 242 22.08 6.10 5.22
C GLU A 242 20.89 5.62 4.39
N TRP A 243 20.31 4.46 4.69
CA TRP A 243 19.30 3.84 3.83
C TRP A 243 17.90 4.46 4.03
N ASP A 244 17.57 4.96 5.22
CA ASP A 244 16.26 5.57 5.55
C ASP A 244 16.34 6.95 6.24
N LYS A 245 17.54 7.55 6.35
CA LYS A 245 17.75 8.86 6.98
C LYS A 245 16.92 10.03 6.45
N ASP A 246 16.46 9.98 5.20
CA ASP A 246 15.77 11.10 4.55
C ASP A 246 14.25 10.89 4.51
N MET A 247 13.78 9.64 4.66
CA MET A 247 12.38 9.30 4.51
C MET A 247 12.01 7.92 5.06
N ILE A 248 10.90 7.87 5.80
CA ILE A 248 10.14 6.66 6.13
C ILE A 248 8.75 6.77 5.53
N CYS A 249 8.38 5.83 4.66
CA CYS A 249 7.04 5.84 4.04
C CYS A 249 6.49 4.45 3.71
N TYR A 250 5.21 4.43 3.37
CA TYR A 250 4.46 3.28 2.87
C TYR A 250 4.52 2.07 3.77
N THR A 251 4.10 2.29 5.02
CA THR A 251 4.16 1.28 6.08
C THR A 251 3.18 0.14 5.91
N SER A 252 3.57 -1.01 6.43
CA SER A 252 2.71 -2.14 6.74
C SER A 252 3.11 -2.73 8.09
N LEU A 253 2.14 -3.27 8.84
CA LEU A 253 2.36 -3.79 10.18
C LEU A 253 1.99 -5.27 10.24
N VAL A 254 2.75 -6.02 11.02
CA VAL A 254 2.40 -7.38 11.41
C VAL A 254 2.65 -7.59 12.89
N THR A 255 1.75 -8.31 13.56
CA THR A 255 1.94 -8.74 14.96
C THR A 255 2.25 -10.23 15.00
N ILE A 256 3.36 -10.60 15.62
CA ILE A 256 3.84 -11.99 15.76
C ILE A 256 4.37 -12.17 17.16
N ASN A 257 3.85 -13.16 17.89
CA ASN A 257 4.25 -13.45 19.27
C ASN A 257 4.25 -12.20 20.16
N ASP A 258 3.15 -11.42 20.11
CA ASP A 258 2.94 -10.16 20.83
C ASP A 258 3.89 -9.00 20.48
N LYS A 259 4.75 -9.17 19.47
CA LYS A 259 5.60 -8.11 18.93
C LYS A 259 5.00 -7.52 17.67
N ASN A 260 5.03 -6.20 17.54
CA ASN A 260 4.59 -5.53 16.32
C ASN A 260 5.79 -5.10 15.49
N TYR A 261 5.87 -5.63 14.28
CA TYR A 261 6.90 -5.29 13.30
C TYR A 261 6.29 -4.36 12.25
N LEU A 262 6.76 -3.12 12.23
CA LEU A 262 6.39 -2.09 11.28
C LEU A 262 7.39 -2.09 10.13
N PHE A 263 7.00 -2.63 8.98
CA PHE A 263 7.79 -2.58 7.76
C PHE A 263 7.59 -1.25 7.04
N TYR A 264 8.64 -0.70 6.45
CA TYR A 264 8.60 0.58 5.76
C TYR A 264 9.69 0.69 4.69
N ASN A 265 9.49 1.56 3.71
CA ASN A 265 10.52 1.92 2.74
C ASN A 265 11.47 2.96 3.29
N GLY A 266 12.74 2.85 2.89
CA GLY A 266 13.72 3.91 3.05
C GLY A 266 13.66 4.95 1.92
N ASN A 267 14.80 5.62 1.75
CA ASN A 267 14.99 6.77 0.86
C ASN A 267 14.56 6.52 -0.60
N GLY A 268 14.16 7.60 -1.27
CA GLY A 268 13.85 7.57 -2.71
C GLY A 268 12.69 6.65 -3.08
N PHE A 269 11.65 6.58 -2.24
CA PHE A 269 10.47 5.71 -2.45
C PHE A 269 10.81 4.22 -2.39
N GLY A 270 11.78 3.86 -1.56
CA GLY A 270 12.35 2.51 -1.45
C GLY A 270 13.41 2.21 -2.50
N ALA A 271 14.12 3.22 -3.02
CA ALA A 271 15.27 3.03 -3.89
C ALA A 271 16.44 2.36 -3.15
N THR A 272 16.54 2.60 -1.84
CA THR A 272 17.53 2.01 -0.94
C THR A 272 17.05 0.72 -0.27
N GLY A 273 15.84 0.26 -0.54
CA GLY A 273 15.27 -0.93 0.10
C GLY A 273 14.11 -0.62 1.05
N PHE A 274 13.74 -1.65 1.82
CA PHE A 274 12.79 -1.60 2.91
C PHE A 274 13.41 -2.28 4.12
N GLY A 275 12.94 -1.91 5.30
CA GLY A 275 13.33 -2.51 6.57
C GLY A 275 12.13 -2.62 7.49
N TYR A 276 12.39 -2.85 8.77
CA TYR A 276 11.36 -2.86 9.79
C TYR A 276 11.84 -2.24 11.10
N ALA A 277 10.88 -1.80 11.92
CA ALA A 277 11.09 -1.41 13.31
C ALA A 277 10.14 -2.21 14.22
N GLU A 278 10.59 -2.55 15.43
CA GLU A 278 9.69 -3.05 16.47
C GLU A 278 9.00 -1.85 17.15
N ILE A 279 7.66 -1.87 17.21
CA ILE A 279 6.87 -0.77 17.80
C ILE A 279 5.85 -1.26 18.82
N ASN A 280 5.47 -0.37 19.72
CA ASN A 280 4.44 -0.60 20.74
C ASN A 280 3.27 0.37 20.55
N PHE A 281 2.07 -0.09 20.90
CA PHE A 281 0.80 0.64 20.75
C PHE A 281 0.09 0.81 22.08
#